data_AF-A0A8S3GPC6-F1
#
_entry.id   AF-A0A8S3GPC6-F1
#
_cell.length_a   1.000
_cell.length_b   1.000
_cell.length_c   1.000
_cell.angle_alpha   90.00
_cell.angle_beta   90.00
_cell.angle_gamma   90.00
#
_symmetry.space_group_name_H-M   'P 1'
#
loop_
_entity.id
_entity.type
_entity.pdbx_description
1 polymer ?
#
loop_
_entity_poly.entity_id
_entity_poly.type
_entity_poly.pdbx_seq_one_letter_code
_entity_poly.pdbx_strand_id
1 'polypeptide(L)'
;ELWSRRAGLFAAAFIAIAPGYSSRSVAGSYDNEGIAIFALMFTYFLWIRSVKTGSVFWSSCTALSYFYMVSAWGGYVFIINLIPVHVFVLIVL
;
A
#
# COMPACT_ATOMS: atom_id res chain seq x y z
N GLU A 1 -10.16 -1.70 6.96
CA GLU A 1 -10.85 -1.46 5.67
C GLU A 1 -11.56 -2.66 5.08
N LEU A 2 -10.92 -3.82 4.86
CA LEU A 2 -11.55 -4.91 4.08
C LEU A 2 -12.51 -5.81 4.90
N TRP A 3 -12.12 -6.19 6.12
CA TRP A 3 -12.90 -7.11 6.96
C TRP A 3 -12.93 -6.64 8.43
N SER A 4 -13.36 -7.53 9.33
CA SER A 4 -13.38 -7.30 10.78
C SER A 4 -11.97 -7.02 11.35
N ARG A 5 -11.93 -6.31 12.48
CA ARG A 5 -10.68 -5.96 13.18
C ARG A 5 -9.82 -7.19 13.51
N ARG A 6 -10.44 -8.33 13.80
CA ARG A 6 -9.75 -9.60 14.11
C ARG A 6 -8.93 -10.08 12.91
N ALA A 7 -9.49 -10.03 11.70
CA ALA A 7 -8.75 -10.39 10.49
C ALA A 7 -7.55 -9.47 10.25
N GLY A 8 -7.67 -8.17 10.57
CA GLY A 8 -6.54 -7.23 10.51
C GLY A 8 -5.41 -7.58 11.48
N LEU A 9 -5.74 -8.04 12.70
CA LEU A 9 -4.72 -8.50 13.66
C LEU A 9 -3.97 -9.74 13.16
N PHE A 10 -4.68 -10.70 12.56
CA PHE A 10 -4.04 -11.87 11.94
C PHE A 10 -3.12 -11.46 10.78
N ALA A 11 -3.57 -10.57 9.89
CA ALA A 11 -2.75 -10.09 8.78
C ALA A 11 -1.47 -9.38 9.27
N ALA A 12 -1.57 -8.56 10.32
CA ALA A 12 -0.43 -7.89 10.94
C ALA A 12 0.56 -8.90 11.57
N ALA A 13 0.06 -9.96 12.22
CA ALA A 13 0.90 -11.01 12.78
C ALA A 13 1.65 -11.78 11.67
N PHE A 14 0.99 -12.10 10.56
CA PHE A 14 1.62 -12.83 9.46
C PHE A 14 2.72 -12.05 8.74
N ILE A 15 2.49 -10.77 8.42
CA ILE A 15 3.50 -9.97 7.72
C ILE A 15 4.73 -9.68 8.60
N ALA A 16 4.57 -9.61 9.92
CA ALA A 16 5.67 -9.39 10.85
C ALA A 16 6.72 -10.52 10.86
N ILE A 17 6.29 -11.76 10.61
CA ILE A 17 7.17 -12.95 10.62
C ILE A 17 7.40 -13.54 9.22
N ALA A 18 6.86 -12.91 8.17
CA ALA A 18 6.95 -13.44 6.82
C ALA A 18 8.41 -13.41 6.32
N PRO A 19 9.04 -14.58 6.06
CA PRO A 19 10.47 -14.65 5.75
C PRO A 19 10.82 -13.91 4.44
N GLY A 20 9.89 -13.84 3.49
CA GLY A 20 10.05 -13.08 2.27
C GLY A 20 10.24 -11.58 2.51
N TYR A 21 9.45 -10.99 3.43
CA TYR A 21 9.62 -9.59 3.80
C TYR A 21 10.87 -9.41 4.68
N SER A 22 11.06 -10.27 5.68
CA SER A 22 12.21 -10.21 6.58
C SER A 22 13.54 -10.27 5.83
N SER A 23 13.65 -11.06 4.75
CA SER A 23 14.87 -11.15 3.93
C SER A 23 15.34 -9.82 3.30
N ARG A 24 14.41 -8.88 3.12
CA ARG A 24 14.63 -7.56 2.51
C ARG A 24 14.58 -6.42 3.53
N SER A 25 14.36 -6.73 4.81
CA SER A 25 14.23 -5.76 5.90
C SER A 25 15.01 -6.18 7.16
N VAL A 26 16.10 -6.94 7.00
CA VAL A 26 16.95 -7.39 8.11
C VAL A 26 17.69 -6.20 8.73
N ALA A 27 17.87 -6.22 10.05
CA ALA A 27 18.71 -5.24 10.74
C ALA A 27 20.14 -5.23 10.14
N GLY A 28 20.59 -4.05 9.69
CA GLY A 28 21.86 -3.88 8.98
C GLY A 28 21.75 -3.88 7.46
N SER A 29 20.58 -4.22 6.90
CA SER A 29 20.27 -4.04 5.48
C SER A 29 19.62 -2.66 5.28
N TYR A 30 20.41 -1.68 4.82
CA TYR A 30 19.93 -0.34 4.48
C TYR A 30 19.59 -0.28 2.98
N ASP A 31 18.53 -0.98 2.60
CA ASP A 31 17.99 -0.96 1.26
C ASP A 31 16.62 -0.25 1.24
N ASN A 32 16.26 0.30 0.08
CA ASN A 32 15.04 1.08 -0.11
C ASN A 32 13.77 0.23 0.02
N GLU A 33 13.89 -1.09 -0.12
CA GLU A 33 12.75 -2.02 -0.14
C GLU A 33 11.95 -2.03 1.18
N GLY A 34 12.61 -1.86 2.33
CA GLY A 34 11.94 -1.83 3.62
C GLY A 34 10.98 -0.64 3.76
N ILE A 35 11.44 0.56 3.37
CA ILE A 35 10.62 1.79 3.39
C ILE A 35 9.55 1.72 2.30
N ALA A 36 9.90 1.19 1.13
CA ALA A 36 9.00 1.09 -0.02
C ALA A 36 7.77 0.22 0.28
N ILE A 37 7.94 -0.93 0.94
CA ILE A 37 6.82 -1.83 1.25
C ILE A 37 5.85 -1.16 2.23
N PHE A 38 6.34 -0.41 3.21
CA PHE A 38 5.49 0.38 4.09
C PHE A 38 4.70 1.45 3.32
N ALA A 39 5.38 2.25 2.48
CA ALA A 39 4.77 3.30 1.68
C ALA A 39 3.71 2.74 0.72
N LEU A 40 3.96 1.57 0.13
CA LEU A 40 3.04 0.87 -0.77
C LEU A 40 1.78 0.41 -0.03
N MET A 41 1.92 -0.26 1.12
CA MET A 41 0.78 -0.68 1.96
C MET A 41 -0.05 0.53 2.44
N PHE A 42 0.61 1.61 2.83
CA PHE A 42 -0.06 2.83 3.28
C PHE A 42 -0.83 3.52 2.14
N THR A 43 -0.26 3.56 0.94
CA THR A 43 -0.92 4.12 -0.25
C THR A 43 -2.18 3.32 -0.60
N TYR A 44 -2.14 1.98 -0.54
CA TYR A 44 -3.33 1.16 -0.78
C TYR A 44 -4.39 1.30 0.31
N PHE A 45 -3.99 1.43 1.57
CA PHE A 45 -4.93 1.71 2.64
C PHE A 45 -5.68 3.03 2.40
N LEU A 46 -4.96 4.10 2.07
CA LEU A 46 -5.55 5.41 1.79
C LEU A 46 -6.42 5.40 0.53
N TRP A 47 -5.99 4.70 -0.53
CA TRP A 47 -6.78 4.52 -1.75
C TRP A 47 -8.12 3.85 -1.47
N ILE A 48 -8.11 2.69 -0.80
CA ILE A 48 -9.34 1.95 -0.46
C ILE A 48 -10.24 2.80 0.43
N ARG A 49 -9.66 3.50 1.42
CA ARG A 49 -10.41 4.40 2.30
C ARG A 49 -11.03 5.56 1.53
N SER A 50 -10.31 6.13 0.57
CA SER A 50 -10.81 7.20 -0.29
C SER A 50 -12.01 6.72 -1.13
N VAL A 51 -11.87 5.58 -1.81
CA VAL A 51 -12.95 5.00 -2.63
C VAL A 51 -14.19 4.70 -1.80
N LYS A 52 -14.03 4.17 -0.58
CA LYS A 52 -15.16 3.87 0.32
C LYS A 52 -15.86 5.12 0.88
N THR A 53 -15.10 6.19 1.12
CA THR A 53 -15.64 7.42 1.74
C THR A 53 -16.13 8.42 0.70
N GLY A 54 -15.58 8.40 -0.51
CA GLY A 54 -15.84 9.39 -1.56
C GLY A 54 -15.31 10.80 -1.25
N SER A 55 -14.36 10.93 -0.32
CA SER A 55 -13.87 12.24 0.14
C SER A 55 -12.55 12.64 -0.53
N VAL A 56 -12.53 13.88 -1.04
CA VAL A 56 -11.35 14.50 -1.67
C VAL A 56 -10.17 14.58 -0.70
N PHE A 57 -10.42 14.76 0.61
CA PHE A 57 -9.35 14.80 1.60
C PHE A 57 -8.52 13.50 1.60
N TRP A 58 -9.19 12.33 1.60
CA TRP A 58 -8.50 11.05 1.56
C TRP A 58 -7.81 10.79 0.21
N SER A 59 -8.37 11.30 -0.90
CA SER A 59 -7.69 11.28 -2.21
C SER A 59 -6.41 12.10 -2.21
N SER A 60 -6.42 13.31 -1.64
CA SER A 60 -5.22 14.15 -1.53
C SER A 60 -4.16 13.50 -0.65
N CYS A 61 -4.55 12.89 0.48
CA CYS A 61 -3.63 12.10 1.30
C CYS A 61 -3.06 10.90 0.52
N THR A 62 -3.87 10.24 -0.30
CA THR A 62 -3.40 9.13 -1.16
C THR A 62 -2.37 9.63 -2.17
N ALA A 63 -2.59 10.80 -2.78
CA ALA A 63 -1.65 11.41 -3.72
C ALA A 63 -0.32 11.78 -3.05
N LEU A 64 -0.35 12.33 -1.83
CA LEU A 64 0.86 12.62 -1.04
C LEU A 64 1.62 11.33 -0.68
N SER A 65 0.90 10.28 -0.27
CA SER A 65 1.49 8.98 0.01
C SER A 65 2.12 8.35 -1.24
N TYR A 66 1.45 8.48 -2.40
CA TYR A 66 1.99 8.03 -3.68
C TYR A 66 3.24 8.82 -4.08
N PHE A 67 3.25 10.14 -3.87
CA PHE A 67 4.44 10.95 -4.11
C PHE A 67 5.63 10.49 -3.26
N TYR A 68 5.40 10.19 -1.97
CA TYR A 68 6.44 9.61 -1.11
C TYR A 68 6.97 8.28 -1.68
N MET A 69 6.08 7.40 -2.13
CA MET A 69 6.47 6.13 -2.75
C MET A 69 7.32 6.31 -4.01
N VAL A 70 6.98 7.27 -4.89
CA VAL A 70 7.77 7.59 -6.09
C VAL A 70 9.19 8.03 -5.72
N SER A 71 9.35 8.77 -4.61
CA SER A 71 10.67 9.19 -4.12
C SER A 71 11.47 8.08 -3.44
N ALA A 72 10.81 7.04 -2.92
CA ALA A 72 11.45 5.97 -2.15
C ALA A 72 11.91 4.79 -3.02
N TRP A 73 11.15 4.38 -4.04
CA TRP A 73 11.46 3.18 -4.82
C TRP A 73 10.84 3.18 -6.21
N GLY A 74 11.57 2.63 -7.20
CA GLY A 74 11.13 2.52 -8.60
C GLY A 74 9.88 1.66 -8.82
N GLY A 75 9.43 0.89 -7.82
CA GLY A 75 8.21 0.10 -7.90
C GLY A 75 6.90 0.91 -7.89
N TYR A 76 6.95 2.25 -7.85
CA TYR A 76 5.78 3.10 -8.02
C TYR A 76 5.00 2.80 -9.33
N VAL A 77 5.70 2.31 -10.36
CA VAL A 77 5.11 1.87 -11.64
C VAL A 77 4.04 0.79 -11.40
N PHE A 78 4.19 -0.05 -10.38
CA PHE A 78 3.16 -1.03 -10.03
C PHE A 78 1.87 -0.36 -9.56
N ILE A 79 1.96 0.66 -8.68
CA ILE A 79 0.79 1.35 -8.12
C ILE A 79 0.03 2.10 -9.21
N ILE A 80 0.75 2.84 -10.07
CA ILE A 80 0.12 3.66 -11.12
C ILE A 80 -0.53 2.82 -12.22
N ASN A 81 -0.15 1.55 -12.37
CA ASN A 81 -0.84 0.62 -13.27
C ASN A 81 -1.99 -0.12 -12.57
N LEU A 82 -1.81 -0.52 -11.31
CA LEU A 82 -2.83 -1.26 -10.56
C LEU A 82 -4.08 -0.42 -10.26
N ILE A 83 -3.91 0.86 -9.90
CA ILE A 83 -5.04 1.74 -9.56
C ILE A 83 -5.98 1.94 -10.77
N PRO A 84 -5.49 2.30 -11.97
CA PRO A 84 -6.33 2.36 -13.17
C PRO A 84 -6.95 1.03 -13.54
N VAL A 85 -6.23 -0.10 -13.40
CA VAL A 85 -6.81 -1.43 -13.63
C VAL A 85 -7.98 -1.69 -12.67
N HIS A 86 -7.83 -1.36 -11.39
CA HIS A 86 -8.91 -1.47 -10.41
C HIS A 86 -10.12 -0.60 -10.78
N VAL A 87 -9.89 0.66 -11.20
CA VAL A 87 -10.97 1.55 -11.67
C VAL A 87 -11.63 1.00 -12.95
N PHE A 88 -10.83 0.50 -13.90
CA PHE A 88 -11.33 -0.08 -15.14
C PHE A 88 -12.23 -1.29 -14.86
N VAL A 89 -11.80 -2.20 -13.99
CA VAL A 89 -12.61 -3.36 -13.58
C VAL A 89 -13.91 -2.92 -12.91
N LEU A 90 -13.90 -1.86 -12.09
CA LEU A 90 -15.10 -1.28 -11.48
C LEU A 90 -16.04 -0.59 -12.48
N ILE A 91 -15.56 -0.17 -13.65
CA ILE A 91 -16.40 0.40 -14.71
C ILE A 91 -17.04 -0.70 -15.56
N VAL A 92 -16.32 -1.80 -15.78
CA VAL A 92 -16.78 -2.94 -16.61
C VAL A 92 -17.78 -3.82 -15.86
N LEU A 93 -17.63 -3.96 -14.54
CA LEU A 93 -18.53 -4.72 -13.66
C LEU A 93 -19.67 -3.84 -13.13
#